data_AF-A0A813C216-F1
#
_entry.id   AF-A0A813C216-F1
#
_cell.length_a   1.000
_cell.length_b   1.000
_cell.length_c   1.000
_cell.angle_alpha   90.00
_cell.angle_beta   90.00
_cell.angle_gamma   90.00
#
_symmetry.space_group_name_H-M   'P 1'
#
loop_
_entity.id
_entity.type
_entity.pdbx_description
1 polymer ?
#
loop_
_entity_poly.entity_id
_entity_poly.type
_entity_poly.pdbx_seq_one_letter_code
_entity_poly.pdbx_strand_id
1 'polypeptide(L)'
;STDDEDSDDDELEKWEERLMKLEGATTKELDPKARQAPHLVTKARPVPYQLVIPTYQRWMPVCQMSNKKRFKGCKSAFILVHTLAMLSRQRIPKHRVTLFVANETERKNYRDALVGSEWENVRIELSVKGNKESRNFIMKFFPAGTYVVSIDDDVERISWKIREGMTPCVLRTLPPGSLEKVIFDAYRQMKAHKAYLWGVSTSQNARHMKVYGLSKRNGLVNGYLNGYISRPKCKGLFRTLTDATEDSEFAVRHYAKDGVVLRYRMYAGITSPYLNRGGLQKKFEASGERITAEQRGEARKKEERWGAMELHKMFPQLVGPPKKRRDKKTMEVNFHSMGYPPGEGGKRKRIAPRFMDADLIRYRPENPKLWGCHAYKLYESYKRSKTLREAVRLGARPIDLAHDYNWGFLTVRRLSLNLPWEVEIKERPPPAQRVGFKWAQKPRKKEEEIFHKIDDSICRVRIKDMSLGHQGLTLPKKTLIPLARRVPQHFRKLELNDLTKEDGPLSSVPMVVLRSLLRWISTGSLRYLRKNTKAILSWQP
;
A
#
# COMPACT_ATOMS: atom_id res chain seq x y z
N SER A 1 -21.62 -25.84 -26.16
CA SER A 1 -20.29 -25.25 -25.96
C SER A 1 -19.81 -25.49 -24.52
N THR A 2 -19.89 -26.73 -24.06
CA THR A 2 -19.46 -27.19 -22.73
C THR A 2 -18.08 -27.84 -22.76
N ASP A 3 -17.58 -28.15 -23.96
CA ASP A 3 -16.38 -28.97 -24.16
C ASP A 3 -15.07 -28.20 -23.89
N ASP A 4 -15.10 -26.86 -23.94
CA ASP A 4 -13.91 -26.02 -23.71
C ASP A 4 -13.56 -25.88 -22.21
N GLU A 5 -14.55 -25.88 -21.30
CA GLU A 5 -14.29 -25.74 -19.85
C GLU A 5 -13.78 -27.04 -19.22
N ASP A 6 -14.31 -28.19 -19.63
CA ASP A 6 -13.88 -29.51 -19.14
C ASP A 6 -12.44 -29.86 -19.57
N SER A 7 -12.01 -29.40 -20.76
CA SER A 7 -10.64 -29.54 -21.25
C SER A 7 -9.61 -28.78 -20.40
N ASP A 8 -9.94 -27.55 -19.99
CA ASP A 8 -9.06 -26.69 -19.21
C ASP A 8 -8.85 -27.21 -17.77
N ASP A 9 -9.88 -27.80 -17.17
CA ASP A 9 -9.80 -28.35 -15.81
C ASP A 9 -9.04 -29.69 -15.77
N ASP A 10 -9.16 -30.53 -16.81
CA ASP A 10 -8.38 -31.76 -16.95
C ASP A 10 -6.87 -31.46 -17.14
N GLU A 11 -6.53 -30.47 -17.95
CA GLU A 11 -5.14 -30.01 -18.11
C GLU A 11 -4.59 -29.38 -16.81
N LEU A 12 -5.43 -28.66 -16.07
CA LEU A 12 -5.07 -28.13 -14.75
C LEU A 12 -4.77 -29.26 -13.76
N GLU A 13 -5.61 -30.30 -13.69
CA GLU A 13 -5.39 -31.44 -12.80
C GLU A 13 -4.09 -32.18 -13.14
N LYS A 14 -3.85 -32.49 -14.43
CA LYS A 14 -2.59 -33.10 -14.89
C LYS A 14 -1.37 -32.27 -14.49
N TRP A 15 -1.46 -30.95 -14.61
CA TRP A 15 -0.39 -30.06 -14.21
C TRP A 15 -0.15 -30.08 -12.69
N GLU A 16 -1.21 -30.01 -11.90
CA GLU A 16 -1.11 -30.08 -10.43
C GLU A 16 -0.47 -31.39 -9.98
N GLU A 17 -0.86 -32.53 -10.59
CA GLU A 17 -0.24 -33.84 -10.35
C GLU A 17 1.25 -33.85 -10.69
N ARG A 18 1.65 -33.24 -11.81
CA ARG A 18 3.05 -33.08 -12.15
C ARG A 18 3.78 -32.23 -11.11
N LEU A 19 3.16 -31.14 -10.65
CA LEU A 19 3.73 -30.28 -9.61
C LEU A 19 3.90 -31.00 -8.28
N MET A 20 3.02 -31.98 -7.97
CA MET A 20 3.14 -32.83 -6.78
C MET A 20 4.43 -33.65 -6.77
N LYS A 21 4.93 -34.04 -7.95
CA LYS A 21 6.16 -34.82 -8.11
C LYS A 21 7.43 -33.95 -8.15
N LEU A 22 7.27 -32.63 -8.23
CA LEU A 22 8.37 -31.67 -8.44
C LEU A 22 8.56 -30.78 -7.19
N GLU A 23 9.07 -31.39 -6.12
CA GLU A 23 9.36 -30.70 -4.86
C GLU A 23 10.77 -30.10 -4.85
N GLY A 24 10.86 -28.80 -4.55
CA GLY A 24 12.13 -28.08 -4.54
C GLY A 24 12.78 -27.95 -5.92
N ALA A 25 14.02 -27.46 -5.91
CA ALA A 25 14.84 -27.30 -7.10
C ALA A 25 16.31 -27.32 -6.70
N THR A 26 17.13 -27.88 -7.58
CA THR A 26 18.58 -27.83 -7.45
C THR A 26 19.09 -26.42 -7.74
N THR A 27 20.25 -26.05 -7.17
CA THR A 27 20.85 -24.72 -7.37
C THR A 27 21.14 -24.39 -8.84
N LYS A 28 21.35 -25.41 -9.68
CA LYS A 28 21.54 -25.28 -11.14
C LYS A 28 20.25 -24.89 -11.87
N GLU A 29 19.09 -25.31 -11.39
CA GLU A 29 17.78 -24.97 -11.98
C GLU A 29 17.32 -23.55 -11.64
N LEU A 30 17.85 -22.96 -10.56
CA LEU A 30 17.39 -21.68 -10.02
C LEU A 30 17.95 -20.49 -10.79
N ASP A 31 17.04 -19.59 -11.18
CA ASP A 31 17.41 -18.22 -11.55
C ASP A 31 18.19 -17.55 -10.40
N PRO A 32 19.23 -16.74 -10.69
CA PRO A 32 20.02 -16.06 -9.66
C PRO A 32 19.20 -15.27 -8.64
N LYS A 33 18.07 -14.68 -9.05
CA LYS A 33 17.15 -13.97 -8.15
C LYS A 33 16.31 -14.95 -7.32
N ALA A 34 15.91 -16.08 -7.88
CA ALA A 34 15.16 -17.10 -7.15
C ALA A 34 15.97 -17.69 -5.99
N ARG A 35 17.30 -17.72 -6.07
CA ARG A 35 18.19 -18.10 -4.96
C ARG A 35 18.02 -17.22 -3.70
N GLN A 36 17.45 -16.02 -3.84
CA GLN A 36 17.17 -15.11 -2.72
C GLN A 36 15.82 -15.40 -2.04
N ALA A 37 15.10 -16.43 -2.46
CA ALA A 37 13.84 -16.85 -1.87
C ALA A 37 13.98 -17.06 -0.35
N PRO A 38 13.08 -16.49 0.49
CA PRO A 38 13.18 -16.56 1.94
C PRO A 38 13.41 -17.96 2.51
N HIS A 39 12.75 -19.00 2.00
CA HIS A 39 12.93 -20.36 2.51
C HIS A 39 14.34 -20.95 2.28
N LEU A 40 15.13 -20.37 1.38
CA LEU A 40 16.52 -20.77 1.12
C LEU A 40 17.51 -20.00 1.99
N VAL A 41 17.34 -18.68 2.10
CA VAL A 41 18.40 -17.79 2.61
C VAL A 41 18.02 -17.01 3.88
N THR A 42 16.77 -17.07 4.33
CA THR A 42 16.37 -16.26 5.50
C THR A 42 17.16 -16.64 6.74
N LYS A 43 17.61 -15.62 7.47
CA LYS A 43 18.19 -15.74 8.81
C LYS A 43 17.20 -15.28 9.89
N ALA A 44 15.91 -15.18 9.55
CA ALA A 44 14.89 -14.79 10.50
C ALA A 44 14.82 -15.83 11.64
N ARG A 45 14.86 -15.34 12.88
CA ARG A 45 14.69 -16.20 14.06
C ARG A 45 13.25 -16.73 14.12
N PRO A 46 13.03 -17.93 14.68
CA PRO A 46 11.69 -18.42 14.97
C PRO A 46 10.89 -17.41 15.78
N VAL A 47 9.61 -17.27 15.46
CA VAL A 47 8.68 -16.39 16.17
C VAL A 47 7.40 -17.13 16.56
N PRO A 48 6.77 -16.77 17.68
CA PRO A 48 5.45 -17.29 18.02
C PRO A 48 4.42 -16.82 16.98
N TYR A 49 3.62 -17.75 16.47
CA TYR A 49 2.51 -17.47 15.56
C TYR A 49 1.36 -18.46 15.82
N GLN A 50 0.15 -18.07 15.44
CA GLN A 50 -1.06 -18.91 15.47
C GLN A 50 -1.54 -19.12 14.04
N LEU A 51 -1.70 -20.37 13.62
CA LEU A 51 -2.24 -20.72 12.31
C LEU A 51 -3.73 -21.02 12.46
N VAL A 52 -4.54 -20.34 11.66
CA VAL A 52 -6.00 -20.39 11.75
C VAL A 52 -6.58 -20.84 10.42
N ILE A 53 -7.55 -21.75 10.50
CA ILE A 53 -8.27 -22.26 9.32
C ILE A 53 -9.76 -22.07 9.57
N PRO A 54 -10.37 -20.98 9.06
CA PRO A 54 -11.82 -20.87 8.99
C PRO A 54 -12.34 -21.96 8.06
N THR A 55 -13.32 -22.75 8.53
CA THR A 55 -13.79 -23.87 7.74
C THR A 55 -15.28 -24.17 7.92
N TYR A 56 -15.90 -24.69 6.86
CA TYR A 56 -17.32 -25.05 6.83
C TYR A 56 -17.57 -26.21 5.85
N GLN A 57 -18.09 -27.31 6.38
CA GLN A 57 -18.47 -28.54 5.66
C GLN A 57 -17.33 -29.29 4.95
N ARG A 58 -16.06 -28.97 5.19
CA ARG A 58 -14.89 -29.72 4.67
C ARG A 58 -14.53 -30.98 5.46
N TRP A 59 -15.34 -31.33 6.46
CA TRP A 59 -15.30 -32.64 7.10
C TRP A 59 -15.89 -33.74 6.20
N MET A 60 -16.69 -33.38 5.19
CA MET A 60 -17.31 -34.34 4.28
C MET A 60 -16.26 -35.07 3.41
N PRO A 61 -16.58 -36.27 2.91
CA PRO A 61 -15.71 -37.03 2.02
C PRO A 61 -15.28 -36.25 0.77
N VAL A 62 -13.99 -36.28 0.42
CA VAL A 62 -13.45 -35.53 -0.73
C VAL A 62 -14.12 -35.91 -2.05
N CYS A 63 -14.48 -37.18 -2.23
CA CYS A 63 -15.18 -37.65 -3.43
C CYS A 63 -16.58 -37.04 -3.64
N GLN A 64 -17.17 -36.44 -2.60
CA GLN A 64 -18.45 -35.73 -2.68
C GLN A 64 -18.27 -34.22 -2.92
N MET A 65 -17.03 -33.73 -2.80
CA MET A 65 -16.71 -32.31 -2.79
C MET A 65 -15.85 -31.86 -3.97
N SER A 66 -15.07 -32.77 -4.56
CA SER A 66 -14.17 -32.49 -5.67
C SER A 66 -14.44 -33.44 -6.84
N ASN A 67 -14.41 -32.91 -8.06
CA ASN A 67 -14.57 -33.70 -9.28
C ASN A 67 -13.23 -34.24 -9.83
N LYS A 68 -12.11 -33.93 -9.17
CA LYS A 68 -10.77 -34.37 -9.58
C LYS A 68 -10.69 -35.89 -9.64
N LYS A 69 -10.17 -36.42 -10.74
CA LYS A 69 -10.09 -37.87 -11.02
C LYS A 69 -9.39 -38.62 -9.90
N ARG A 70 -8.31 -38.08 -9.35
CA ARG A 70 -7.55 -38.70 -8.25
C ARG A 70 -8.31 -38.85 -6.94
N PHE A 71 -9.42 -38.12 -6.76
CA PHE A 71 -10.26 -38.19 -5.56
C PHE A 71 -11.52 -39.05 -5.75
N LYS A 72 -11.72 -39.63 -6.94
CA LYS A 72 -12.84 -40.53 -7.21
C LYS A 72 -12.79 -41.72 -6.25
N GLY A 73 -13.89 -41.95 -5.52
CA GLY A 73 -14.01 -43.03 -4.53
C GLY A 73 -13.28 -42.79 -3.21
N CYS A 74 -12.47 -41.73 -3.06
CA CYS A 74 -11.76 -41.43 -1.83
C CYS A 74 -12.73 -40.89 -0.75
N LYS A 75 -12.93 -41.67 0.31
CA LYS A 75 -13.86 -41.34 1.40
C LYS A 75 -13.26 -40.46 2.51
N SER A 76 -11.95 -40.18 2.46
CA SER A 76 -11.29 -39.31 3.45
C SER A 76 -11.90 -37.91 3.47
N ALA A 77 -11.95 -37.30 4.64
CA ALA A 77 -12.42 -35.92 4.79
C ALA A 77 -11.65 -34.97 3.88
N PHE A 78 -12.35 -34.05 3.21
CA PHE A 78 -11.75 -33.12 2.25
C PHE A 78 -10.56 -32.36 2.83
N ILE A 79 -10.71 -31.83 4.05
CA ILE A 79 -9.67 -31.05 4.71
C ILE A 79 -8.39 -31.87 4.99
N LEU A 80 -8.52 -33.19 5.22
CA LEU A 80 -7.38 -34.08 5.50
C LEU A 80 -6.49 -34.30 4.28
N VAL A 81 -7.06 -34.29 3.07
CA VAL A 81 -6.30 -34.50 1.82
C VAL A 81 -5.91 -33.19 1.11
N HIS A 82 -6.34 -32.04 1.66
CA HIS A 82 -5.96 -30.71 1.18
C HIS A 82 -5.08 -29.99 2.21
N THR A 83 -5.67 -29.08 2.99
CA THR A 83 -4.93 -28.14 3.84
C THR A 83 -4.18 -28.84 4.97
N LEU A 84 -4.78 -29.83 5.63
CA LEU A 84 -4.09 -30.52 6.72
C LEU A 84 -2.95 -31.40 6.20
N ALA A 85 -3.11 -32.10 5.07
CA ALA A 85 -2.01 -32.78 4.39
C ALA A 85 -0.88 -31.81 3.98
N MET A 86 -1.23 -30.63 3.48
CA MET A 86 -0.27 -29.58 3.13
C MET A 86 0.55 -29.15 4.36
N LEU A 87 -0.12 -28.94 5.49
CA LEU A 87 0.53 -28.56 6.76
C LEU A 87 1.40 -29.68 7.33
N SER A 88 0.95 -30.95 7.25
CA SER A 88 1.75 -32.11 7.64
C SER A 88 3.03 -32.21 6.82
N ARG A 89 2.94 -32.08 5.50
CA ARG A 89 4.11 -32.06 4.60
C ARG A 89 5.03 -30.88 4.92
N GLN A 90 4.47 -29.72 5.26
CA GLN A 90 5.25 -28.56 5.69
C GLN A 90 5.76 -28.66 7.13
N ARG A 91 5.51 -29.77 7.83
CA ARG A 91 5.94 -30.07 9.20
C ARG A 91 5.50 -29.00 10.21
N ILE A 92 4.33 -28.41 9.99
CA ILE A 92 3.80 -27.39 10.87
C ILE A 92 3.41 -28.02 12.21
N PRO A 93 3.81 -27.45 13.37
CA PRO A 93 3.42 -27.98 14.66
C PRO A 93 1.91 -27.92 14.88
N LYS A 94 1.29 -29.06 15.18
CA LYS A 94 -0.18 -29.20 15.32
C LYS A 94 -0.75 -28.28 16.40
N HIS A 95 -0.03 -28.08 17.51
CA HIS A 95 -0.43 -27.18 18.60
C HIS A 95 -0.56 -25.70 18.19
N ARG A 96 -0.02 -25.29 17.03
CA ARG A 96 -0.19 -23.94 16.50
C ARG A 96 -1.42 -23.79 15.60
N VAL A 97 -2.10 -24.88 15.27
CA VAL A 97 -3.21 -24.90 14.32
C VAL A 97 -4.54 -24.90 15.07
N THR A 98 -5.43 -24.00 14.68
CA THR A 98 -6.81 -23.93 15.18
C THR A 98 -7.79 -23.93 14.01
N LEU A 99 -8.72 -24.88 14.00
CA LEU A 99 -9.86 -24.89 13.10
C LEU A 99 -10.97 -24.02 13.69
N PHE A 100 -11.52 -23.10 12.91
CA PHE A 100 -12.64 -22.26 13.31
C PHE A 100 -13.89 -22.70 12.56
N VAL A 101 -14.86 -23.28 13.29
CA VAL A 101 -16.07 -23.89 12.73
C VAL A 101 -17.30 -23.05 13.04
N ALA A 102 -18.33 -23.12 12.20
CA ALA A 102 -19.46 -22.18 12.28
C ALA A 102 -20.41 -22.39 13.47
N ASN A 103 -20.47 -23.61 14.03
CA ASN A 103 -21.38 -23.98 15.12
C ASN A 103 -20.97 -25.34 15.74
N GLU A 104 -21.71 -25.76 16.75
CA GLU A 104 -21.47 -27.01 17.49
C GLU A 104 -21.61 -28.26 16.64
N THR A 105 -22.60 -28.30 15.73
CA THR A 105 -22.79 -29.41 14.80
C THR A 105 -21.57 -29.59 13.91
N GLU A 106 -21.03 -28.50 13.36
CA GLU A 106 -19.78 -28.55 12.59
C GLU A 106 -18.61 -29.03 13.46
N ARG A 107 -18.50 -28.59 14.72
CA ARG A 107 -17.45 -29.05 15.63
C ARG A 107 -17.48 -30.56 15.82
N LYS A 108 -18.66 -31.12 16.08
CA LYS A 108 -18.85 -32.57 16.20
C LYS A 108 -18.46 -33.29 14.91
N ASN A 109 -18.96 -32.83 13.77
CA ASN A 109 -18.65 -33.45 12.48
C ASN A 109 -17.15 -33.45 12.16
N TYR A 110 -16.44 -32.36 12.47
CA TYR A 110 -14.98 -32.33 12.31
C TYR A 110 -14.28 -33.27 13.29
N ARG A 111 -14.72 -33.36 14.55
CA ARG A 111 -14.13 -34.31 15.50
C ARG A 111 -14.25 -35.74 14.98
N ASP A 112 -15.45 -36.13 14.56
CA ASP A 112 -15.72 -37.47 14.02
C ASP A 112 -14.89 -37.73 12.75
N ALA A 113 -14.81 -36.76 11.84
CA ALA A 113 -14.09 -36.90 10.58
C ALA A 113 -12.56 -36.93 10.72
N LEU A 114 -12.01 -36.50 11.86
CA LEU A 114 -10.57 -36.46 12.13
C LEU A 114 -10.09 -37.66 12.96
N VAL A 115 -10.98 -38.51 13.46
CA VAL A 115 -10.63 -39.72 14.24
C VAL A 115 -9.65 -40.60 13.46
N GLY A 116 -8.60 -41.07 14.13
CA GLY A 116 -7.58 -41.93 13.54
C GLY A 116 -6.58 -41.20 12.63
N SER A 117 -6.71 -39.89 12.45
CA SER A 117 -5.73 -39.07 11.72
C SER A 117 -4.72 -38.43 12.68
N GLU A 118 -3.57 -38.01 12.16
CA GLU A 118 -2.59 -37.24 12.94
C GLU A 118 -3.11 -35.86 13.43
N TRP A 119 -4.31 -35.46 12.98
CA TRP A 119 -4.97 -34.21 13.30
C TRP A 119 -6.17 -34.40 14.25
N GLU A 120 -6.42 -35.61 14.76
CA GLU A 120 -7.54 -35.93 15.66
C GLU A 120 -7.64 -34.95 16.85
N ASN A 121 -6.49 -34.61 17.44
CA ASN A 121 -6.38 -33.73 18.60
C ASN A 121 -6.14 -32.25 18.25
N VAL A 122 -6.36 -31.84 16.99
CA VAL A 122 -6.24 -30.42 16.61
C VAL A 122 -7.21 -29.56 17.42
N ARG A 123 -6.83 -28.31 17.71
CA ARG A 123 -7.73 -27.38 18.38
C ARG A 123 -8.87 -26.99 17.44
N ILE A 124 -10.10 -27.06 17.92
CA ILE A 124 -11.30 -26.63 17.19
C ILE A 124 -12.05 -25.63 18.05
N GLU A 125 -12.30 -24.44 17.51
CA GLU A 125 -12.98 -23.34 18.17
C GLU A 125 -14.24 -22.94 17.40
N LEU A 126 -15.25 -22.49 18.13
CA LEU A 126 -16.47 -21.96 17.52
C LEU A 126 -16.21 -20.54 17.00
N SER A 127 -16.72 -20.28 15.80
CA SER A 127 -16.77 -18.98 15.15
C SER A 127 -18.23 -18.71 14.74
N VAL A 128 -18.44 -17.97 13.66
CA VAL A 128 -19.74 -17.65 13.10
C VAL A 128 -19.79 -18.04 11.63
N LYS A 129 -21.00 -18.34 11.12
CA LYS A 129 -21.21 -18.68 9.71
C LYS A 129 -20.94 -17.46 8.82
N GLY A 130 -20.30 -17.70 7.67
CA GLY A 130 -19.90 -16.67 6.70
C GLY A 130 -18.42 -16.34 6.77
N ASN A 131 -17.76 -16.16 5.62
CA ASN A 131 -16.31 -16.02 5.57
C ASN A 131 -15.87 -14.67 6.17
N LYS A 132 -16.57 -13.59 5.81
CA LYS A 132 -16.36 -12.24 6.34
C LYS A 132 -16.50 -12.21 7.86
N GLU A 133 -17.61 -12.75 8.36
CA GLU A 133 -17.92 -12.72 9.79
C GLU A 133 -16.98 -13.63 10.59
N SER A 134 -16.65 -14.82 10.08
CA SER A 134 -15.69 -15.71 10.71
C SER A 134 -14.30 -15.07 10.83
N ARG A 135 -13.80 -14.44 9.76
CA ARG A 135 -12.50 -13.75 9.80
C ARG A 135 -12.51 -12.52 10.71
N ASN A 136 -13.62 -11.79 10.78
CA ASN A 136 -13.80 -10.71 11.76
C ASN A 136 -13.82 -11.25 13.20
N PHE A 137 -14.48 -12.38 13.45
CA PHE A 137 -14.47 -13.06 14.74
C PHE A 137 -13.05 -13.47 15.15
N ILE A 138 -12.30 -14.12 14.25
CA ILE A 138 -10.92 -14.55 14.50
C ILE A 138 -10.01 -13.36 14.83
N MET A 139 -10.19 -12.21 14.16
CA MET A 139 -9.46 -10.99 14.50
C MET A 139 -9.76 -10.49 15.93
N LYS A 140 -10.97 -10.73 16.45
CA LYS A 140 -11.36 -10.40 17.84
C LYS A 140 -10.88 -11.44 18.85
N PHE A 141 -10.85 -12.71 18.45
CA PHE A 141 -10.52 -13.85 19.28
C PHE A 141 -9.10 -13.76 19.86
N PHE A 142 -8.12 -13.39 19.04
CA PHE A 142 -6.74 -13.28 19.49
C PHE A 142 -6.43 -11.92 20.14
N PRO A 143 -5.66 -11.90 21.25
CA PRO A 143 -5.17 -10.67 21.86
C PRO A 143 -4.44 -9.77 20.86
N ALA A 144 -4.54 -8.45 21.11
CA ALA A 144 -3.84 -7.47 20.29
C ALA A 144 -2.32 -7.74 20.24
N GLY A 145 -1.74 -7.72 19.04
CA GLY A 145 -0.33 -8.01 18.83
C GLY A 145 0.00 -9.46 18.47
N THR A 146 -0.94 -10.39 18.61
CA THR A 146 -0.76 -11.79 18.19
C THR A 146 -0.46 -11.88 16.70
N TYR A 147 0.56 -12.65 16.31
CA TYR A 147 0.85 -12.92 14.91
C TYR A 147 0.02 -14.11 14.44
N VAL A 148 -0.91 -13.85 13.52
CA VAL A 148 -1.84 -14.83 12.97
C VAL A 148 -1.48 -15.13 11.52
N VAL A 149 -1.47 -16.40 11.15
CA VAL A 149 -1.36 -16.89 9.76
C VAL A 149 -2.69 -17.53 9.40
N SER A 150 -3.42 -16.94 8.46
CA SER A 150 -4.72 -17.44 8.01
C SER A 150 -4.56 -18.22 6.72
N ILE A 151 -5.11 -19.43 6.68
CA ILE A 151 -5.10 -20.31 5.51
C ILE A 151 -6.52 -20.80 5.26
N ASP A 152 -6.94 -20.82 4.00
CA ASP A 152 -8.23 -21.41 3.63
C ASP A 152 -8.19 -22.94 3.74
N ASP A 153 -9.35 -23.57 3.83
CA ASP A 153 -9.49 -25.01 4.07
C ASP A 153 -9.26 -25.90 2.84
N ASP A 154 -8.97 -25.31 1.67
CA ASP A 154 -8.75 -26.01 0.39
C ASP A 154 -7.37 -25.77 -0.27
N VAL A 155 -6.36 -25.38 0.51
CA VAL A 155 -5.00 -25.17 -0.01
C VAL A 155 -4.22 -26.49 -0.06
N GLU A 156 -3.91 -26.96 -1.25
CA GLU A 156 -3.23 -28.25 -1.43
C GLU A 156 -1.70 -28.14 -1.29
N ARG A 157 -1.13 -27.08 -1.86
CA ARG A 157 0.32 -26.84 -1.93
C ARG A 157 0.62 -25.35 -1.99
N ILE A 158 1.89 -25.00 -1.83
CA ILE A 158 2.41 -23.67 -2.15
C ILE A 158 3.38 -23.86 -3.31
N SER A 159 3.09 -23.24 -4.45
CA SER A 159 4.01 -23.20 -5.57
C SER A 159 5.04 -22.09 -5.40
N TRP A 160 6.21 -22.28 -5.98
CA TRP A 160 7.30 -21.34 -6.02
C TRP A 160 7.84 -21.22 -7.45
N LYS A 161 7.96 -19.98 -7.94
CA LYS A 161 8.56 -19.69 -9.24
C LYS A 161 10.08 -19.70 -9.17
N ILE A 162 10.70 -20.72 -9.75
CA ILE A 162 12.15 -20.98 -9.65
C ILE A 162 12.98 -20.30 -10.74
N ARG A 163 12.36 -19.94 -11.87
CA ARG A 163 13.01 -19.24 -12.99
C ARG A 163 12.03 -18.43 -13.82
N GLU A 164 12.55 -17.54 -14.66
CA GLU A 164 11.71 -16.77 -15.57
C GLU A 164 11.02 -17.67 -16.60
N GLY A 165 9.87 -17.21 -17.08
CA GLY A 165 9.01 -17.97 -17.98
C GLY A 165 7.53 -17.79 -17.63
N MET A 166 6.68 -18.17 -18.58
CA MET A 166 5.24 -17.92 -18.52
C MET A 166 4.43 -19.21 -18.35
N THR A 167 5.06 -20.37 -18.53
CA THR A 167 4.42 -21.68 -18.47
C THR A 167 4.64 -22.34 -17.11
N PRO A 168 3.80 -23.31 -16.73
CA PRO A 168 3.87 -23.89 -15.37
C PRO A 168 5.13 -24.73 -15.08
N CYS A 169 5.93 -25.10 -16.09
CA CYS A 169 7.17 -25.88 -15.91
C CYS A 169 8.28 -25.15 -15.12
N VAL A 170 8.13 -23.82 -14.96
CA VAL A 170 9.02 -22.97 -14.16
C VAL A 170 8.60 -22.87 -12.68
N LEU A 171 7.58 -23.62 -12.30
CA LEU A 171 7.09 -23.73 -10.93
C LEU A 171 7.56 -25.04 -10.29
N ARG A 172 7.74 -24.99 -8.97
CA ARG A 172 7.99 -26.14 -8.10
C ARG A 172 7.12 -26.07 -6.87
N THR A 173 6.86 -27.20 -6.25
CA THR A 173 6.26 -27.21 -4.91
C THR A 173 7.29 -26.69 -3.90
N LEU A 174 6.85 -25.83 -2.99
CA LEU A 174 7.64 -25.35 -1.87
C LEU A 174 8.13 -26.57 -1.05
N PRO A 175 9.44 -26.71 -0.79
CA PRO A 175 9.97 -27.89 -0.10
C PRO A 175 9.34 -28.10 1.29
N PRO A 176 9.28 -29.34 1.81
CA PRO A 176 8.89 -29.61 3.19
C PRO A 176 9.63 -28.73 4.22
N GLY A 177 8.92 -28.30 5.27
CA GLY A 177 9.49 -27.45 6.35
C GLY A 177 9.79 -26.00 5.96
N SER A 178 9.54 -25.59 4.72
CA SER A 178 9.90 -24.26 4.23
C SER A 178 8.88 -23.18 4.55
N LEU A 179 7.61 -23.55 4.82
CA LEU A 179 6.56 -22.60 5.15
C LEU A 179 6.87 -21.79 6.42
N GLU A 180 7.39 -22.43 7.48
CA GLU A 180 7.78 -21.69 8.70
C GLU A 180 8.87 -20.65 8.42
N LYS A 181 9.85 -20.97 7.57
CA LYS A 181 10.87 -20.00 7.17
C LYS A 181 10.26 -18.77 6.48
N VAL A 182 9.25 -18.97 5.65
CA VAL A 182 8.51 -17.87 5.01
C VAL A 182 7.72 -17.06 6.05
N ILE A 183 7.05 -17.72 7.00
CA ILE A 183 6.31 -17.07 8.09
C ILE A 183 7.26 -16.22 8.96
N PHE A 184 8.42 -16.75 9.33
CA PHE A 184 9.41 -16.01 10.14
C PHE A 184 9.99 -14.81 9.39
N ASP A 185 10.32 -14.98 8.10
CA ASP A 185 10.74 -13.86 7.27
C ASP A 185 9.64 -12.80 7.15
N ALA A 186 8.38 -13.22 6.94
CA ALA A 186 7.26 -12.29 6.82
C ALA A 186 7.08 -11.45 8.10
N TYR A 187 7.21 -12.04 9.29
CA TYR A 187 7.18 -11.29 10.54
C TYR A 187 8.31 -10.25 10.64
N ARG A 188 9.54 -10.66 10.30
CA ARG A 188 10.71 -9.77 10.24
C ARG A 188 10.48 -8.61 9.28
N GLN A 189 9.95 -8.88 8.09
CA GLN A 189 9.67 -7.87 7.07
C GLN A 189 8.53 -6.94 7.48
N MET A 190 7.49 -7.47 8.13
CA MET A 190 6.42 -6.66 8.71
C MET A 190 6.96 -5.65 9.73
N LYS A 191 7.84 -6.08 10.64
CA LYS A 191 8.51 -5.19 11.60
C LYS A 191 9.37 -4.14 10.88
N ALA A 192 10.22 -4.56 9.94
CA ALA A 192 11.13 -3.68 9.22
C ALA A 192 10.40 -2.59 8.40
N HIS A 193 9.22 -2.91 7.88
CA HIS A 193 8.43 -1.99 7.06
C HIS A 193 7.25 -1.35 7.78
N LYS A 194 7.07 -1.63 9.08
CA LYS A 194 5.89 -1.21 9.86
C LYS A 194 4.57 -1.64 9.19
N ALA A 195 4.60 -2.79 8.53
CA ALA A 195 3.42 -3.42 7.96
C ALA A 195 2.78 -4.37 8.97
N TYR A 196 1.48 -4.61 8.82
CA TYR A 196 0.69 -5.47 9.72
C TYR A 196 -0.08 -6.56 8.96
N LEU A 197 0.15 -6.68 7.65
CA LEU A 197 -0.46 -7.65 6.76
C LEU A 197 0.53 -8.06 5.68
N TRP A 198 0.64 -9.36 5.44
CA TRP A 198 1.35 -9.94 4.33
C TRP A 198 0.54 -11.04 3.65
N GLY A 199 0.86 -11.34 2.39
CA GLY A 199 0.38 -12.55 1.73
C GLY A 199 1.25 -12.93 0.55
N VAL A 200 0.74 -13.87 -0.25
CA VAL A 200 1.44 -14.42 -1.43
C VAL A 200 0.80 -13.91 -2.74
N SER A 201 1.31 -14.37 -3.89
CA SER A 201 0.81 -13.98 -5.21
C SER A 201 -0.65 -14.37 -5.37
N THR A 202 -1.49 -13.45 -5.80
CA THR A 202 -2.93 -13.72 -5.97
C THR A 202 -3.25 -14.65 -7.13
N SER A 203 -2.27 -14.93 -8.00
CA SER A 203 -2.41 -15.79 -9.17
C SER A 203 -1.44 -16.96 -9.09
N GLN A 204 -1.97 -18.14 -9.37
CA GLN A 204 -1.23 -19.40 -9.53
C GLN A 204 -0.54 -19.48 -10.90
N ASN A 205 -0.90 -18.60 -11.84
CA ASN A 205 -0.34 -18.58 -13.18
C ASN A 205 1.10 -18.04 -13.15
N ALA A 206 2.05 -18.85 -13.63
CA ALA A 206 3.47 -18.51 -13.69
C ALA A 206 3.74 -17.17 -14.40
N ARG A 207 2.93 -16.81 -15.41
CA ARG A 207 2.99 -15.52 -16.12
C ARG A 207 2.89 -14.31 -15.19
N HIS A 208 2.10 -14.41 -14.13
CA HIS A 208 1.84 -13.28 -13.21
C HIS A 208 2.76 -13.29 -11.98
N MET A 209 3.36 -14.45 -11.67
CA MET A 209 4.36 -14.60 -10.61
C MET A 209 5.72 -14.03 -11.02
N LYS A 210 6.54 -13.66 -10.04
CA LYS A 210 7.94 -13.24 -10.24
C LYS A 210 8.89 -14.24 -9.60
N VAL A 211 10.08 -14.40 -10.14
CA VAL A 211 11.12 -15.27 -9.55
C VAL A 211 11.52 -14.84 -8.13
N TYR A 212 11.43 -13.54 -7.86
CA TYR A 212 11.69 -12.95 -6.55
C TYR A 212 10.97 -11.59 -6.40
N GLY A 213 10.77 -11.16 -5.15
CA GLY A 213 10.39 -9.80 -4.82
C GLY A 213 9.28 -9.71 -3.78
N LEU A 214 9.40 -8.69 -2.93
CA LEU A 214 8.42 -8.31 -1.92
C LEU A 214 7.77 -6.98 -2.31
N SER A 215 6.51 -7.03 -2.76
CA SER A 215 5.75 -5.81 -3.02
C SER A 215 5.36 -5.15 -1.71
N LYS A 216 5.43 -3.81 -1.67
CA LYS A 216 4.99 -2.96 -0.54
C LYS A 216 3.78 -2.09 -0.91
N ARG A 217 3.26 -2.33 -2.11
CA ARG A 217 2.27 -1.51 -2.80
C ARG A 217 0.85 -1.88 -2.39
N ASN A 218 -0.09 -0.98 -2.62
CA ASN A 218 -1.51 -1.30 -2.51
C ASN A 218 -1.87 -2.43 -3.47
N GLY A 219 -2.87 -3.22 -3.12
CA GLY A 219 -3.28 -4.38 -3.90
C GLY A 219 -3.80 -5.51 -3.03
N LEU A 220 -4.52 -6.42 -3.67
CA LEU A 220 -5.12 -7.59 -3.05
C LEU A 220 -4.10 -8.45 -2.28
N VAL A 221 -4.43 -8.76 -1.03
CA VAL A 221 -3.82 -9.82 -0.25
C VAL A 221 -4.85 -10.94 -0.16
N ASN A 222 -4.62 -12.05 -0.84
CA ASN A 222 -5.62 -13.11 -1.00
C ASN A 222 -5.94 -13.79 0.35
N GLY A 223 -7.19 -14.18 0.52
CA GLY A 223 -7.67 -14.95 1.66
C GLY A 223 -6.99 -16.29 1.87
N TYR A 224 -6.63 -17.02 0.80
CA TYR A 224 -6.22 -18.42 0.93
C TYR A 224 -4.91 -18.63 1.70
N LEU A 225 -4.02 -17.63 1.72
CA LEU A 225 -2.79 -17.66 2.50
C LEU A 225 -2.29 -16.24 2.75
N ASN A 226 -2.47 -15.78 3.97
CA ASN A 226 -1.99 -14.50 4.45
C ASN A 226 -1.54 -14.60 5.91
N GLY A 227 -0.88 -13.55 6.40
CA GLY A 227 -0.73 -13.40 7.83
C GLY A 227 -0.72 -11.94 8.24
N TYR A 228 -1.12 -11.69 9.48
CA TYR A 228 -1.37 -10.37 10.00
C TYR A 228 -1.10 -10.31 11.50
N ILE A 229 -0.90 -9.10 11.99
CA ILE A 229 -0.86 -8.84 13.44
C ILE A 229 -2.28 -8.48 13.87
N SER A 230 -2.82 -9.24 14.83
CA SER A 230 -4.17 -9.02 15.35
C SER A 230 -4.28 -7.64 15.99
N ARG A 231 -5.30 -6.87 15.58
CA ARG A 231 -5.57 -5.51 16.04
C ARG A 231 -7.07 -5.33 16.36
N PRO A 232 -7.62 -6.08 17.34
CA PRO A 232 -9.06 -6.13 17.60
C PRO A 232 -9.66 -4.77 18.00
N LYS A 233 -8.85 -3.88 18.59
CA LYS A 233 -9.26 -2.52 18.97
C LYS A 233 -9.37 -1.55 17.77
N CYS A 234 -8.91 -1.94 16.58
CA CYS A 234 -8.94 -1.09 15.38
C CYS A 234 -10.19 -1.38 14.53
N LYS A 235 -11.35 -0.84 14.94
CA LYS A 235 -12.65 -1.05 14.25
C LYS A 235 -12.61 -0.78 12.73
N GLY A 236 -11.79 0.17 12.28
CA GLY A 236 -11.64 0.49 10.85
C GLY A 236 -10.97 -0.61 9.99
N LEU A 237 -10.43 -1.67 10.58
CA LEU A 237 -9.83 -2.82 9.87
C LEU A 237 -10.81 -3.96 9.62
N PHE A 238 -11.97 -3.96 10.28
CA PHE A 238 -12.96 -4.99 10.12
C PHE A 238 -13.63 -4.88 8.76
N ARG A 239 -13.95 -6.05 8.18
CA ARG A 239 -14.66 -6.13 6.92
C ARG A 239 -16.14 -5.85 7.15
N THR A 240 -16.75 -5.04 6.30
CA THR A 240 -18.15 -4.64 6.43
C THR A 240 -18.96 -4.90 5.18
N LEU A 241 -18.32 -5.19 4.04
CA LEU A 241 -18.99 -5.34 2.76
C LEU A 241 -19.44 -6.81 2.55
N THR A 242 -18.94 -7.46 1.50
CA THR A 242 -19.40 -8.77 1.04
C THR A 242 -18.36 -9.85 1.23
N ASP A 243 -18.79 -11.11 1.34
CA ASP A 243 -17.86 -12.25 1.39
C ASP A 243 -17.04 -12.38 0.11
N ALA A 244 -17.60 -11.99 -1.05
CA ALA A 244 -16.91 -12.06 -2.34
C ALA A 244 -15.73 -11.07 -2.47
N THR A 245 -15.66 -10.03 -1.63
CA THR A 245 -14.63 -8.98 -1.68
C THR A 245 -13.92 -8.74 -0.35
N GLU A 246 -14.16 -9.57 0.67
CA GLU A 246 -13.66 -9.31 2.03
C GLU A 246 -12.13 -9.30 2.12
N ASP A 247 -11.43 -10.06 1.28
CA ASP A 247 -9.97 -10.08 1.24
C ASP A 247 -9.40 -8.79 0.62
N SER A 248 -10.08 -8.28 -0.42
CA SER A 248 -9.81 -6.98 -1.04
C SER A 248 -10.05 -5.84 -0.07
N GLU A 249 -11.17 -5.90 0.65
CA GLU A 249 -11.53 -4.95 1.69
C GLU A 249 -10.48 -4.94 2.81
N PHE A 250 -10.07 -6.12 3.27
CA PHE A 250 -9.07 -6.25 4.31
C PHE A 250 -7.72 -5.65 3.90
N ALA A 251 -7.29 -5.95 2.66
CA ALA A 251 -6.06 -5.42 2.10
C ALA A 251 -6.08 -3.89 1.98
N VAL A 252 -7.15 -3.30 1.44
CA VAL A 252 -7.23 -1.84 1.28
C VAL A 252 -7.34 -1.13 2.62
N ARG A 253 -8.08 -1.68 3.61
CA ARG A 253 -8.17 -1.09 4.96
C ARG A 253 -6.81 -1.07 5.66
N HIS A 254 -6.06 -2.16 5.55
CA HIS A 254 -4.68 -2.21 6.05
C HIS A 254 -3.78 -1.21 5.31
N TYR A 255 -3.85 -1.14 3.98
CA TYR A 255 -3.04 -0.18 3.22
C TYR A 255 -3.41 1.28 3.53
N ALA A 256 -4.70 1.59 3.65
CA ALA A 256 -5.18 2.92 4.01
C ALA A 256 -4.69 3.36 5.39
N LYS A 257 -4.66 2.41 6.35
CA LYS A 257 -4.22 2.68 7.73
C LYS A 257 -2.70 2.75 7.87
N ASP A 258 -1.99 1.82 7.24
CA ASP A 258 -0.56 1.58 7.50
C ASP A 258 0.34 2.13 6.37
N GLY A 259 -0.23 2.46 5.21
CA GLY A 259 0.50 2.90 4.01
C GLY A 259 1.29 1.80 3.31
N VAL A 260 1.18 0.55 3.76
CA VAL A 260 1.92 -0.60 3.25
C VAL A 260 1.18 -1.91 3.54
N VAL A 261 1.21 -2.81 2.55
CA VAL A 261 0.93 -4.24 2.72
C VAL A 261 2.04 -5.01 2.00
N LEU A 262 2.43 -6.15 2.55
CA LEU A 262 3.52 -6.95 2.00
C LEU A 262 2.96 -8.08 1.11
N ARG A 263 3.52 -8.27 -0.09
CA ARG A 263 3.15 -9.43 -0.93
C ARG A 263 4.37 -10.10 -1.52
N TYR A 264 4.58 -11.36 -1.15
CA TYR A 264 5.58 -12.22 -1.76
C TYR A 264 5.12 -12.60 -3.16
N ARG A 265 5.91 -12.23 -4.17
CA ARG A 265 5.49 -12.36 -5.58
C ARG A 265 5.86 -13.69 -6.22
N MET A 266 6.67 -14.49 -5.52
CA MET A 266 7.23 -15.75 -6.00
C MET A 266 6.50 -16.98 -5.48
N TYR A 267 5.60 -16.83 -4.51
CA TYR A 267 4.79 -17.91 -3.96
C TYR A 267 3.34 -17.75 -4.35
N ALA A 268 2.62 -18.85 -4.57
CA ALA A 268 1.17 -18.87 -4.70
C ALA A 268 0.63 -20.14 -4.04
N GLY A 269 -0.53 -20.07 -3.40
CA GLY A 269 -1.24 -21.26 -2.93
C GLY A 269 -1.92 -21.95 -4.10
N ILE A 270 -1.83 -23.27 -4.16
CA ILE A 270 -2.56 -24.09 -5.12
C ILE A 270 -3.91 -24.44 -4.49
N THR A 271 -4.97 -23.95 -5.12
CA THR A 271 -6.37 -24.09 -4.67
C THR A 271 -7.28 -24.14 -5.90
N SER A 272 -8.39 -24.87 -5.80
CA SER A 272 -9.39 -24.98 -6.86
C SER A 272 -10.76 -24.50 -6.36
N PRO A 273 -10.88 -23.21 -5.97
CA PRO A 273 -12.01 -22.73 -5.19
C PRO A 273 -13.32 -22.69 -5.97
N TYR A 274 -13.26 -22.77 -7.31
CA TYR A 274 -14.44 -22.82 -8.19
C TYR A 274 -14.90 -24.24 -8.53
N LEU A 275 -14.06 -25.26 -8.28
CA LEU A 275 -14.37 -26.66 -8.54
C LEU A 275 -14.82 -27.40 -7.28
N ASN A 276 -14.34 -26.97 -6.12
CA ASN A 276 -14.64 -27.63 -4.85
C ASN A 276 -15.97 -27.10 -4.25
N ARG A 277 -16.86 -27.99 -3.82
CA ARG A 277 -18.10 -27.66 -3.09
C ARG A 277 -17.83 -27.22 -1.65
N GLY A 278 -18.79 -26.59 -0.97
CA GLY A 278 -18.62 -26.11 0.41
C GLY A 278 -17.92 -24.74 0.49
N GLY A 279 -17.51 -24.33 1.70
CA GLY A 279 -16.89 -23.02 1.92
C GLY A 279 -17.73 -21.84 1.41
N LEU A 280 -17.09 -20.86 0.77
CA LEU A 280 -17.77 -19.68 0.21
C LEU A 280 -18.77 -20.04 -0.91
N GLN A 281 -18.51 -21.10 -1.67
CA GLN A 281 -19.38 -21.48 -2.80
C GLN A 281 -20.79 -21.86 -2.35
N LYS A 282 -20.92 -22.40 -1.12
CA LYS A 282 -22.21 -22.78 -0.55
C LYS A 282 -23.17 -21.60 -0.40
N LYS A 283 -22.65 -20.38 -0.22
CA LYS A 283 -23.48 -19.16 -0.14
C LYS A 283 -24.24 -18.90 -1.44
N PHE A 284 -23.65 -19.30 -2.56
CA PHE A 284 -24.22 -19.08 -3.89
C PHE A 284 -25.00 -20.30 -4.40
N GLU A 285 -25.16 -21.34 -3.57
CA GLU A 285 -26.07 -22.46 -3.82
C GLU A 285 -27.46 -22.08 -3.28
N ALA A 286 -28.46 -21.92 -4.16
CA ALA A 286 -29.85 -21.73 -3.76
C ALA A 286 -30.30 -22.97 -2.97
N SER A 287 -31.04 -22.77 -1.90
CA SER A 287 -31.55 -23.86 -1.07
C SER A 287 -32.45 -24.77 -1.90
N GLY A 288 -32.04 -26.02 -2.10
CA GLY A 288 -32.88 -27.06 -2.70
C GLY A 288 -32.75 -27.26 -4.21
N GLU A 289 -32.09 -26.36 -4.95
CA GLU A 289 -31.95 -26.49 -6.41
C GLU A 289 -30.51 -26.83 -6.82
N ARG A 290 -30.37 -27.77 -7.78
CA ARG A 290 -29.10 -28.01 -8.49
C ARG A 290 -28.85 -26.86 -9.47
N ILE A 291 -28.41 -25.70 -8.99
CA ILE A 291 -27.95 -24.62 -9.88
C ILE A 291 -26.61 -24.98 -10.54
N THR A 292 -26.43 -24.55 -11.79
CA THR A 292 -25.23 -24.82 -12.57
C THR A 292 -24.02 -24.05 -12.03
N ALA A 293 -22.79 -24.48 -12.38
CA ALA A 293 -21.58 -23.75 -12.01
C ALA A 293 -21.56 -22.32 -12.56
N GLU A 294 -22.15 -22.12 -13.73
CA GLU A 294 -22.28 -20.81 -14.38
C GLU A 294 -23.16 -19.85 -13.55
N GLN A 295 -24.36 -20.27 -13.15
CA GLN A 295 -25.27 -19.45 -12.35
C GLN A 295 -24.65 -19.04 -11.01
N ARG A 296 -23.90 -19.95 -10.36
CA ARG A 296 -23.13 -19.63 -9.15
C ARG A 296 -22.06 -18.57 -9.42
N GLY A 297 -21.33 -18.74 -10.53
CA GLY A 297 -20.31 -17.79 -10.98
C GLY A 297 -20.87 -16.39 -11.20
N GLU A 298 -22.04 -16.28 -11.83
CA GLU A 298 -22.72 -15.02 -12.08
C GLU A 298 -23.20 -14.34 -10.79
N ALA A 299 -23.84 -15.08 -9.89
CA ALA A 299 -24.28 -14.57 -8.59
C ALA A 299 -23.09 -14.03 -7.77
N ARG A 300 -21.99 -14.79 -7.71
CA ARG A 300 -20.73 -14.35 -7.09
C ARG A 300 -20.18 -13.10 -7.76
N LYS A 301 -20.21 -13.03 -9.10
CA LYS A 301 -19.69 -11.89 -9.85
C LYS A 301 -20.50 -10.61 -9.61
N LYS A 302 -21.82 -10.75 -9.45
CA LYS A 302 -22.72 -9.64 -9.10
C LYS A 302 -22.41 -9.11 -7.70
N GLU A 303 -22.25 -10.00 -6.72
CA GLU A 303 -21.85 -9.60 -5.36
C GLU A 303 -20.44 -8.97 -5.33
N GLU A 304 -19.51 -9.52 -6.10
CA GLU A 304 -18.14 -9.00 -6.25
C GLU A 304 -18.14 -7.57 -6.84
N ARG A 305 -18.91 -7.35 -7.90
CA ARG A 305 -19.03 -6.02 -8.55
C ARG A 305 -19.63 -5.00 -7.60
N TRP A 306 -20.67 -5.38 -6.85
CA TRP A 306 -21.24 -4.50 -5.84
C TRP A 306 -20.21 -4.15 -4.76
N GLY A 307 -19.51 -5.15 -4.22
CA GLY A 307 -18.44 -4.93 -3.23
C GLY A 307 -17.31 -4.05 -3.77
N ALA A 308 -16.90 -4.25 -5.03
CA ALA A 308 -15.89 -3.44 -5.70
C ALA A 308 -16.33 -1.97 -5.87
N MET A 309 -17.62 -1.74 -6.18
CA MET A 309 -18.20 -0.40 -6.25
C MET A 309 -18.17 0.30 -4.89
N GLU A 310 -18.59 -0.40 -3.82
CA GLU A 310 -18.56 0.16 -2.46
C GLU A 310 -17.11 0.42 -1.99
N LEU A 311 -16.16 -0.45 -2.32
CA LEU A 311 -14.74 -0.20 -2.06
C LEU A 311 -14.22 1.04 -2.78
N HIS A 312 -14.64 1.27 -4.03
CA HIS A 312 -14.30 2.49 -4.76
C HIS A 312 -14.89 3.73 -4.07
N LYS A 313 -16.16 3.68 -3.62
CA LYS A 313 -16.78 4.78 -2.87
C LYS A 313 -16.08 5.07 -1.54
N MET A 314 -15.71 4.03 -0.79
CA MET A 314 -15.04 4.16 0.50
C MET A 314 -13.57 4.60 0.38
N PHE A 315 -12.87 4.16 -0.67
CA PHE A 315 -11.45 4.40 -0.86
C PHE A 315 -11.12 4.86 -2.30
N PRO A 316 -11.70 5.96 -2.81
CA PRO A 316 -11.59 6.35 -4.22
C PRO A 316 -10.16 6.65 -4.66
N GLN A 317 -9.29 7.00 -3.72
CA GLN A 317 -7.86 7.23 -3.97
C GLN A 317 -7.06 5.92 -4.10
N LEU A 318 -7.53 4.82 -3.50
CA LEU A 318 -6.82 3.54 -3.43
C LEU A 318 -7.44 2.46 -4.32
N VAL A 319 -8.73 2.59 -4.65
CA VAL A 319 -9.49 1.67 -5.47
C VAL A 319 -10.19 2.50 -6.53
N GLY A 320 -9.95 2.19 -7.80
CA GLY A 320 -10.65 2.79 -8.93
C GLY A 320 -12.00 2.12 -9.18
N PRO A 321 -12.80 2.62 -10.14
CA PRO A 321 -14.08 2.02 -10.48
C PRO A 321 -13.89 0.55 -10.92
N PRO A 322 -14.89 -0.31 -10.64
CA PRO A 322 -14.81 -1.72 -10.98
C PRO A 322 -14.60 -1.90 -12.48
N LYS A 323 -13.70 -2.82 -12.84
CA LYS A 323 -13.33 -3.08 -14.24
C LYS A 323 -13.76 -4.47 -14.64
N LYS A 324 -14.69 -4.56 -15.60
CA LYS A 324 -15.10 -5.84 -16.19
C LYS A 324 -13.88 -6.59 -16.73
N ARG A 325 -13.76 -7.86 -16.37
CA ARG A 325 -12.66 -8.75 -16.78
C ARG A 325 -13.17 -9.71 -17.84
N ARG A 326 -12.25 -10.21 -18.68
CA ARG A 326 -12.56 -11.26 -19.66
C ARG A 326 -12.89 -12.59 -18.96
N ASP A 327 -12.13 -12.89 -17.91
CA ASP A 327 -12.25 -14.10 -17.11
C ASP A 327 -13.16 -13.87 -15.89
N LYS A 328 -14.12 -14.80 -15.68
CA LYS A 328 -15.05 -14.81 -14.56
C LYS A 328 -14.33 -15.00 -13.20
N LYS A 329 -13.19 -15.72 -13.17
CA LYS A 329 -12.38 -16.02 -11.98
C LYS A 329 -11.53 -14.82 -11.50
N THR A 330 -11.30 -13.83 -12.36
CA THR A 330 -10.49 -12.64 -12.02
C THR A 330 -11.33 -11.52 -11.39
N MET A 331 -10.95 -11.03 -10.22
CA MET A 331 -11.73 -9.98 -9.55
C MET A 331 -11.79 -8.63 -10.29
N GLU A 332 -12.92 -7.94 -10.13
CA GLU A 332 -13.22 -6.62 -10.70
C GLU A 332 -12.75 -5.45 -9.81
N VAL A 333 -12.24 -5.72 -8.61
CA VAL A 333 -11.62 -4.70 -7.75
C VAL A 333 -10.36 -4.14 -8.40
N ASN A 334 -10.35 -2.84 -8.67
CA ASN A 334 -9.26 -2.18 -9.38
C ASN A 334 -8.35 -1.39 -8.42
N PHE A 335 -7.30 -2.03 -7.91
CA PHE A 335 -6.37 -1.36 -6.99
C PHE A 335 -5.44 -0.37 -7.70
N HIS A 336 -5.38 0.84 -7.14
CA HIS A 336 -4.33 1.81 -7.44
C HIS A 336 -3.04 1.38 -6.75
N SER A 337 -2.18 0.64 -7.45
CA SER A 337 -1.01 -0.04 -6.83
C SER A 337 -0.08 0.90 -6.05
N MET A 338 0.11 2.13 -6.51
CA MET A 338 0.98 3.07 -5.83
C MET A 338 0.27 3.88 -4.72
N GLY A 339 -1.01 3.60 -4.47
CA GLY A 339 -1.85 4.31 -3.50
C GLY A 339 -2.48 5.59 -4.03
N TYR A 340 -2.57 5.75 -5.35
CA TYR A 340 -3.17 6.91 -6.02
C TYR A 340 -3.63 6.56 -7.44
N PRO A 341 -4.62 7.30 -8.00
CA PRO A 341 -5.04 7.13 -9.38
C PRO A 341 -3.89 7.19 -10.39
N PRO A 342 -3.99 6.45 -11.53
CA PRO A 342 -2.99 6.52 -12.61
C PRO A 342 -2.72 7.97 -13.04
N GLY A 343 -1.45 8.31 -13.29
CA GLY A 343 -1.04 9.67 -13.67
C GLY A 343 -0.97 10.68 -12.52
N GLU A 344 -1.64 10.44 -11.39
CA GLU A 344 -1.56 11.32 -10.20
C GLU A 344 -0.35 11.04 -9.33
N GLY A 345 0.30 9.89 -9.56
CA GLY A 345 1.46 9.47 -8.79
C GLY A 345 2.68 10.32 -8.86
N GLY A 346 2.98 10.83 -10.06
CA GLY A 346 4.05 11.79 -10.24
C GLY A 346 3.71 13.15 -9.60
N LYS A 347 2.42 13.51 -9.60
CA LYS A 347 1.90 14.82 -9.14
C LYS A 347 1.70 14.90 -7.62
N ARG A 348 1.56 13.75 -6.94
CA ARG A 348 1.28 13.64 -5.49
C ARG A 348 2.26 12.76 -4.72
N LYS A 349 3.46 12.48 -5.26
CA LYS A 349 4.58 12.03 -4.41
C LYS A 349 4.63 13.00 -3.23
N ARG A 350 4.70 12.51 -1.99
CA ARG A 350 5.00 13.34 -0.83
C ARG A 350 6.32 14.04 -1.14
N ILE A 351 6.27 15.26 -1.69
CA ILE A 351 7.46 16.03 -1.99
C ILE A 351 7.94 16.47 -0.62
N ALA A 352 9.08 15.94 -0.22
CA ALA A 352 9.80 16.44 0.95
C ALA A 352 10.41 17.78 0.49
N PRO A 353 9.87 18.92 0.94
CA PRO A 353 10.44 20.20 0.57
C PRO A 353 11.82 20.30 1.18
N ARG A 354 12.75 20.99 0.50
CA ARG A 354 14.08 21.26 1.06
C ARG A 354 13.96 22.36 2.11
N PHE A 355 13.47 22.02 3.29
CA PHE A 355 13.49 22.90 4.44
C PHE A 355 14.92 23.14 4.94
N MET A 356 15.12 24.27 5.58
CA MET A 356 16.34 24.62 6.30
C MET A 356 16.03 24.65 7.79
N ASP A 357 17.00 24.27 8.61
CA ASP A 357 16.94 24.32 10.07
C ASP A 357 16.35 25.63 10.63
N ALA A 358 16.75 26.74 10.02
CA ALA A 358 16.38 28.09 10.43
C ALA A 358 15.03 28.58 9.88
N ASP A 359 14.30 27.77 9.11
CA ASP A 359 12.95 28.12 8.68
C ASP A 359 12.03 28.24 9.91
N LEU A 360 11.27 29.35 9.97
CA LEU A 360 10.26 29.54 11.00
C LEU A 360 8.97 28.83 10.60
N ILE A 361 8.45 28.04 11.53
CA ILE A 361 7.32 27.16 11.30
C ILE A 361 6.23 27.34 12.36
N ARG A 362 5.03 26.89 12.03
CA ARG A 362 3.91 26.76 12.95
C ARG A 362 3.13 25.50 12.63
N TYR A 363 2.91 24.66 13.62
CA TYR A 363 1.98 23.53 13.52
C TYR A 363 0.56 23.93 13.91
N ARG A 364 -0.42 23.10 13.55
CA ARG A 364 -1.78 23.20 14.09
C ARG A 364 -1.76 22.90 15.60
N PRO A 365 -2.46 23.70 16.42
CA PRO A 365 -2.55 23.47 17.86
C PRO A 365 -3.25 22.13 18.19
N GLU A 366 -4.36 21.88 17.51
CA GLU A 366 -5.12 20.63 17.59
C GLU A 366 -4.40 19.56 16.77
N ASN A 367 -4.09 18.43 17.42
CA ASN A 367 -3.38 17.34 16.80
C ASN A 367 -4.33 16.55 15.89
N PRO A 368 -4.13 16.57 14.56
CA PRO A 368 -5.02 15.93 13.61
C PRO A 368 -4.77 14.42 13.49
N LYS A 369 -3.81 13.88 14.24
CA LYS A 369 -3.46 12.45 14.20
C LYS A 369 -4.44 11.64 15.06
N LEU A 370 -4.56 10.36 14.75
CA LEU A 370 -5.43 9.46 15.50
C LEU A 370 -4.95 9.30 16.95
N TRP A 371 -5.80 9.61 17.92
CA TRP A 371 -5.50 9.51 19.34
C TRP A 371 -4.94 8.12 19.72
N GLY A 372 -3.91 8.09 20.56
CA GLY A 372 -3.25 6.87 21.05
C GLY A 372 -2.20 6.25 20.10
N CYS A 373 -2.08 6.69 18.85
CA CYS A 373 -1.05 6.17 17.94
C CYS A 373 0.34 6.80 18.16
N HIS A 374 1.40 6.17 17.66
CA HIS A 374 2.76 6.71 17.78
C HIS A 374 2.92 8.06 17.06
N ALA A 375 2.27 8.27 15.91
CA ALA A 375 2.29 9.55 15.21
C ALA A 375 1.61 10.67 16.02
N TYR A 376 0.57 10.35 16.79
CA TYR A 376 -0.06 11.30 17.71
C TYR A 376 0.92 11.74 18.79
N LYS A 377 1.57 10.78 19.46
CA LYS A 377 2.58 11.07 20.50
C LYS A 377 3.75 11.89 19.97
N LEU A 378 4.25 11.58 18.78
CA LEU A 378 5.31 12.35 18.12
C LEU A 378 4.83 13.77 17.76
N TYR A 379 3.65 13.91 17.16
CA TYR A 379 3.13 15.23 16.83
C TYR A 379 2.95 16.09 18.08
N GLU A 380 2.49 15.53 19.20
CA GLU A 380 2.43 16.22 20.49
C GLU A 380 3.81 16.73 20.96
N SER A 381 4.90 15.98 20.72
CA SER A 381 6.23 16.38 21.18
C SER A 381 6.77 17.60 20.45
N TYR A 382 6.55 17.71 19.13
CA TYR A 382 7.13 18.78 18.31
C TYR A 382 6.15 19.87 17.88
N LYS A 383 4.82 19.75 18.07
CA LYS A 383 3.85 20.74 17.57
C LYS A 383 4.04 22.17 18.12
N ARG A 384 4.74 22.32 19.24
CA ARG A 384 5.06 23.64 19.82
C ARG A 384 6.32 24.28 19.26
N SER A 385 7.05 23.59 18.37
CA SER A 385 8.30 24.07 17.80
C SER A 385 8.10 25.31 16.94
N LYS A 386 9.01 26.28 17.07
CA LYS A 386 9.03 27.53 16.29
C LYS A 386 9.96 27.47 15.09
N THR A 387 10.95 26.57 15.12
CA THR A 387 11.90 26.35 14.03
C THR A 387 11.92 24.90 13.58
N LEU A 388 12.35 24.66 12.34
CA LEU A 388 12.49 23.30 11.84
C LEU A 388 13.53 22.50 12.64
N ARG A 389 14.65 23.14 13.03
CA ARG A 389 15.69 22.54 13.88
C ARG A 389 15.12 22.02 15.20
N GLU A 390 14.28 22.83 15.84
CA GLU A 390 13.64 22.45 17.11
C GLU A 390 12.72 21.24 16.94
N ALA A 391 11.89 21.23 15.88
CA ALA A 391 11.01 20.10 15.60
C ALA A 391 11.80 18.79 15.37
N VAL A 392 12.91 18.87 14.61
CA VAL A 392 13.80 17.72 14.38
C VAL A 392 14.45 17.24 15.68
N ARG A 393 14.92 18.16 16.54
CA ARG A 393 15.48 17.85 17.85
C ARG A 393 14.46 17.13 18.76
N LEU A 394 13.18 17.48 18.63
CA LEU A 394 12.07 16.88 19.37
C LEU A 394 11.51 15.59 18.71
N GLY A 395 12.17 15.10 17.67
CA GLY A 395 11.91 13.79 17.06
C GLY A 395 11.14 13.82 15.74
N ALA A 396 10.87 15.00 15.15
CA ALA A 396 10.26 15.08 13.83
C ALA A 396 11.19 14.51 12.75
N ARG A 397 10.76 13.48 12.03
CA ARG A 397 11.56 12.88 10.95
C ARG A 397 11.22 13.54 9.62
N PRO A 398 12.06 13.39 8.57
CA PRO A 398 11.78 13.94 7.24
C PRO A 398 10.40 13.53 6.67
N ILE A 399 9.94 12.30 6.93
CA ILE A 399 8.63 11.85 6.47
C ILE A 399 7.46 12.48 7.24
N ASP A 400 7.67 12.83 8.51
CA ASP A 400 6.67 13.51 9.32
C ASP A 400 6.54 14.97 8.87
N LEU A 401 7.66 15.66 8.66
CA LEU A 401 7.70 17.01 8.10
C LEU A 401 7.04 17.08 6.72
N ALA A 402 7.36 16.13 5.83
CA ALA A 402 6.75 16.04 4.52
C ALA A 402 5.24 15.78 4.61
N HIS A 403 4.80 14.88 5.50
CA HIS A 403 3.37 14.64 5.71
C HIS A 403 2.68 15.90 6.25
N ASP A 404 3.18 16.44 7.36
CA ASP A 404 2.54 17.55 8.05
C ASP A 404 2.46 18.79 7.17
N TYR A 405 3.49 19.05 6.37
CA TYR A 405 3.46 20.15 5.41
C TYR A 405 2.44 19.91 4.29
N ASN A 406 2.50 18.75 3.62
CA ASN A 406 1.60 18.46 2.49
C ASN A 406 0.11 18.42 2.90
N TRP A 407 -0.19 18.02 4.13
CA TRP A 407 -1.57 18.00 4.67
C TRP A 407 -1.97 19.29 5.39
N GLY A 408 -1.11 20.33 5.37
CA GLY A 408 -1.40 21.63 5.97
C GLY A 408 -1.45 21.63 7.50
N PHE A 409 -0.85 20.63 8.14
CA PHE A 409 -0.66 20.54 9.59
C PHE A 409 0.56 21.34 10.06
N LEU A 410 1.48 21.63 9.13
CA LEU A 410 2.68 22.45 9.30
C LEU A 410 2.63 23.60 8.27
N THR A 411 2.83 24.83 8.73
CA THR A 411 2.94 26.03 7.89
C THR A 411 4.31 26.66 8.07
N VAL A 412 5.00 26.99 6.98
CA VAL A 412 6.20 27.83 7.03
C VAL A 412 5.77 29.28 7.11
N ARG A 413 6.16 29.96 8.19
CA ARG A 413 5.88 31.37 8.44
C ARG A 413 6.93 32.28 7.82
N ARG A 414 8.19 31.85 7.82
CA ARG A 414 9.29 32.61 7.22
C ARG A 414 10.38 31.65 6.75
N LEU A 415 10.77 31.78 5.48
CA LEU A 415 11.91 31.05 4.93
C LEU A 415 13.23 31.67 5.42
N SER A 416 14.19 30.82 5.77
CA SER A 416 15.58 31.24 5.88
C SER A 416 16.12 31.59 4.50
N LEU A 417 16.75 32.75 4.39
CA LEU A 417 17.43 33.23 3.18
C LEU A 417 18.95 33.06 3.26
N ASN A 418 19.44 32.26 4.22
CA ASN A 418 20.85 31.93 4.35
C ASN A 418 21.13 30.55 3.73
N LEU A 419 21.23 30.52 2.41
CA LEU A 419 21.51 29.32 1.63
C LEU A 419 22.99 29.22 1.25
N PRO A 420 23.55 28.00 1.16
CA PRO A 420 24.83 27.77 0.52
C PRO A 420 24.83 28.30 -0.93
N TRP A 421 25.95 28.87 -1.35
CA TRP A 421 26.09 29.47 -2.68
C TRP A 421 27.50 29.24 -3.24
N GLU A 422 27.56 29.18 -4.57
CA GLU A 422 28.80 29.08 -5.37
C GLU A 422 28.92 30.24 -6.35
N VAL A 423 27.79 30.86 -6.68
CA VAL A 423 27.69 32.01 -7.57
C VAL A 423 27.03 33.15 -6.80
N GLU A 424 27.65 34.32 -6.86
CA GLU A 424 27.09 35.58 -6.38
C GLU A 424 27.10 36.60 -7.53
N ILE A 425 25.93 37.19 -7.79
CA ILE A 425 25.77 38.32 -8.70
C ILE A 425 25.32 39.50 -7.84
N LYS A 426 26.19 40.48 -7.69
CA LYS A 426 25.86 41.75 -7.02
C LYS A 426 25.31 42.71 -8.07
N GLU A 427 24.20 43.36 -7.78
CA GLU A 427 23.77 44.50 -8.59
C GLU A 427 24.90 45.56 -8.56
N ARG A 428 25.43 45.92 -9.74
CA ARG A 428 26.31 47.07 -9.83
C ARG A 428 25.46 48.32 -9.55
N PRO A 429 25.87 49.23 -8.66
CA PRO A 429 25.30 50.56 -8.68
C PRO A 429 25.51 51.14 -10.08
N PRO A 430 24.54 51.90 -10.64
CA PRO A 430 24.69 52.46 -11.97
C PRO A 430 25.98 53.29 -12.02
N PRO A 431 26.76 53.22 -13.12
CA PRO A 431 27.96 54.03 -13.25
C PRO A 431 27.57 55.50 -13.17
N ALA A 432 28.22 56.27 -12.30
CA ALA A 432 28.13 57.73 -12.32
C ALA A 432 28.56 58.19 -13.72
N GLN A 433 27.60 58.57 -14.57
CA GLN A 433 27.85 58.90 -15.97
C GLN A 433 28.72 60.16 -16.07
N ARG A 434 29.88 60.03 -16.72
CA ARG A 434 30.46 61.17 -17.44
C ARG A 434 29.50 61.53 -18.58
N VAL A 435 29.16 62.81 -18.63
CA VAL A 435 28.47 63.55 -19.68
C VAL A 435 26.95 63.32 -19.78
N GLY A 436 26.20 64.27 -19.22
CA GLY A 436 25.10 64.89 -19.96
C GLY A 436 23.67 64.39 -19.76
N PHE A 437 23.39 63.44 -18.87
CA PHE A 437 22.00 63.08 -18.52
C PHE A 437 21.80 63.10 -17.01
N LYS A 438 21.01 64.08 -16.53
CA LYS A 438 20.62 64.21 -15.12
C LYS A 438 19.72 63.04 -14.70
N TRP A 439 20.30 61.95 -14.21
CA TRP A 439 19.59 61.03 -13.31
C TRP A 439 19.73 61.51 -11.87
N ALA A 440 19.04 62.62 -11.58
CA ALA A 440 18.47 62.82 -10.26
C ALA A 440 16.99 62.40 -10.35
N GLN A 441 16.73 61.10 -10.44
CA GLN A 441 15.44 60.62 -9.97
C GLN A 441 15.65 60.04 -8.59
N LYS A 442 15.51 60.93 -7.59
CA LYS A 442 14.85 60.56 -6.34
C LYS A 442 13.68 59.63 -6.70
N PRO A 443 13.44 58.53 -5.96
CA PRO A 443 12.22 57.75 -6.15
C PRO A 443 11.05 58.73 -6.24
N ARG A 444 10.21 58.62 -7.27
CA ARG A 444 9.04 59.50 -7.41
C ARG A 444 8.30 59.39 -6.08
N LYS A 445 8.02 60.50 -5.38
CA LYS A 445 7.28 60.50 -4.09
C LYS A 445 6.06 59.56 -4.10
N LYS A 446 5.42 59.44 -5.28
CA LYS A 446 4.32 58.52 -5.57
C LYS A 446 4.66 57.03 -5.42
N GLU A 447 5.86 56.58 -5.78
CA GLU A 447 6.30 55.19 -5.64
C GLU A 447 6.65 54.83 -4.19
N GLU A 448 7.34 55.71 -3.45
CA GLU A 448 7.57 55.52 -2.00
C GLU A 448 6.26 55.52 -1.20
N GLU A 449 5.31 56.39 -1.55
CA GLU A 449 3.95 56.38 -1.00
C GLU A 449 3.18 55.09 -1.35
N ILE A 450 3.30 54.56 -2.57
CA ILE A 450 2.70 53.28 -2.95
C ILE A 450 3.35 52.13 -2.17
N PHE A 451 4.68 52.15 -1.96
CA PHE A 451 5.39 51.13 -1.19
C PHE A 451 5.04 51.14 0.29
N HIS A 452 4.80 52.31 0.90
CA HIS A 452 4.32 52.42 2.27
C HIS A 452 2.81 52.10 2.41
N LYS A 453 2.05 52.13 1.31
CA LYS A 453 0.62 51.76 1.27
C LYS A 453 0.36 50.27 1.01
N ILE A 454 1.38 49.47 0.66
CA ILE A 454 1.21 48.02 0.49
C ILE A 454 1.19 47.37 1.89
N ASP A 455 0.01 46.91 2.28
CA ASP A 455 -0.20 46.14 3.50
C ASP A 455 0.70 44.88 3.55
N ASP A 456 1.20 44.58 4.75
CA ASP A 456 2.03 43.43 5.07
C ASP A 456 1.22 42.10 5.10
N SER A 457 -0.06 42.14 4.70
CA SER A 457 -0.90 40.96 4.61
C SER A 457 -0.22 39.83 3.83
N ILE A 458 -0.44 38.63 4.34
CA ILE A 458 0.10 37.41 3.78
C ILE A 458 -0.76 36.94 2.60
N CYS A 459 -0.11 36.35 1.61
CA CYS A 459 -0.79 35.58 0.57
C CYS A 459 -0.16 34.19 0.45
N ARG A 460 -0.90 33.29 -0.19
CA ARG A 460 -0.49 31.90 -0.39
C ARG A 460 -0.11 31.70 -1.85
N VAL A 461 1.15 31.32 -2.07
CA VAL A 461 1.67 31.01 -3.41
C VAL A 461 1.99 29.53 -3.53
N ARG A 462 1.78 28.96 -4.71
CA ARG A 462 2.21 27.58 -4.99
C ARG A 462 3.63 27.57 -5.55
N ILE A 463 4.38 26.53 -5.21
CA ILE A 463 5.72 26.27 -5.73
C ILE A 463 5.84 24.82 -6.21
N LYS A 464 6.91 24.50 -6.93
CA LYS A 464 7.16 23.16 -7.50
C LYS A 464 7.17 22.06 -6.44
N ASP A 465 7.61 22.41 -5.23
CA ASP A 465 7.79 21.46 -4.13
C ASP A 465 6.50 21.22 -3.30
N MET A 466 5.32 21.32 -3.93
CA MET A 466 4.02 21.14 -3.26
C MET A 466 3.13 20.13 -3.98
N SER A 467 2.53 19.20 -3.23
CA SER A 467 1.52 18.28 -3.78
C SER A 467 0.20 18.99 -4.12
N LEU A 468 -0.57 18.45 -5.05
CA LEU A 468 -1.93 18.89 -5.32
C LEU A 468 -2.77 18.95 -4.01
N GLY A 469 -3.55 20.02 -3.81
CA GLY A 469 -4.32 20.25 -2.57
C GLY A 469 -3.54 20.91 -1.41
N HIS A 470 -2.23 21.13 -1.55
CA HIS A 470 -1.45 21.91 -0.58
C HIS A 470 -1.99 23.34 -0.46
N GLN A 471 -2.05 23.89 0.75
CA GLN A 471 -2.58 25.23 1.07
C GLN A 471 -1.68 26.40 0.61
N GLY A 472 -0.69 26.18 -0.25
CA GLY A 472 0.35 27.17 -0.61
C GLY A 472 1.37 27.50 0.50
N LEU A 473 2.45 28.20 0.12
CA LEU A 473 3.45 28.80 1.00
C LEU A 473 2.99 30.21 1.34
N THR A 474 3.04 30.54 2.62
CA THR A 474 2.67 31.87 3.10
C THR A 474 3.83 32.84 2.90
N LEU A 475 3.63 33.88 2.11
CA LEU A 475 4.60 34.95 1.87
C LEU A 475 3.94 36.33 2.08
N PRO A 476 4.66 37.32 2.65
CA PRO A 476 4.17 38.69 2.72
C PRO A 476 4.03 39.30 1.33
N LYS A 477 2.91 39.98 1.05
CA LYS A 477 2.67 40.62 -0.26
C LYS A 477 3.78 41.60 -0.66
N LYS A 478 4.34 42.33 0.31
CA LYS A 478 5.48 43.26 0.10
C LYS A 478 6.72 42.60 -0.49
N THR A 479 6.88 41.28 -0.36
CA THR A 479 8.03 40.53 -0.93
C THR A 479 7.80 40.07 -2.37
N LEU A 480 6.54 39.92 -2.79
CA LEU A 480 6.17 39.38 -4.10
C LEU A 480 6.06 40.45 -5.19
N ILE A 481 5.66 41.67 -4.83
CA ILE A 481 5.55 42.78 -5.79
C ILE A 481 6.93 43.18 -6.37
N PRO A 482 8.01 43.33 -5.55
CA PRO A 482 9.35 43.54 -6.09
C PRO A 482 9.85 42.36 -6.94
N LEU A 483 9.45 41.13 -6.59
CA LEU A 483 9.79 39.94 -7.36
C LEU A 483 9.20 40.02 -8.77
N ALA A 484 7.90 40.29 -8.90
CA ALA A 484 7.22 40.40 -10.19
C ALA A 484 7.84 41.49 -11.09
N ARG A 485 8.38 42.57 -10.51
CA ARG A 485 9.02 43.67 -11.24
C ARG A 485 10.45 43.37 -11.72
N ARG A 486 11.21 42.56 -10.97
CA ARG A 486 12.62 42.21 -11.27
C ARG A 486 12.78 41.03 -12.25
N VAL A 487 11.71 40.26 -12.43
CA VAL A 487 11.64 39.09 -13.33
C VAL A 487 11.28 39.56 -14.76
N PRO A 488 11.55 38.79 -15.85
CA PRO A 488 11.44 39.25 -17.23
C PRO A 488 10.15 39.97 -17.63
N GLN A 489 10.17 40.65 -18.77
CA GLN A 489 9.11 41.54 -19.25
C GLN A 489 7.69 40.92 -19.28
N HIS A 490 7.58 39.60 -19.45
CA HIS A 490 6.31 38.85 -19.40
C HIS A 490 5.71 38.70 -17.98
N PHE A 491 6.52 38.88 -16.94
CA PHE A 491 6.09 38.90 -15.54
C PHE A 491 5.67 40.28 -15.04
N ARG A 492 6.09 41.35 -15.72
CA ARG A 492 5.75 42.74 -15.34
C ARG A 492 4.27 43.09 -15.50
N LYS A 493 3.52 42.27 -16.24
CA LYS A 493 2.06 42.39 -16.44
C LYS A 493 1.23 41.56 -15.44
N LEU A 494 1.86 40.79 -14.56
CA LEU A 494 1.16 39.93 -13.62
C LEU A 494 0.62 40.75 -12.44
N GLU A 495 -0.66 40.58 -12.15
CA GLU A 495 -1.22 41.08 -10.90
C GLU A 495 -0.86 40.14 -9.74
N LEU A 496 -0.96 40.65 -8.51
CA LEU A 496 -0.74 39.84 -7.31
C LEU A 496 -1.65 38.59 -7.30
N ASN A 497 -2.86 38.70 -7.84
CA ASN A 497 -3.80 37.59 -7.96
C ASN A 497 -3.25 36.46 -8.84
N ASP A 498 -2.50 36.76 -9.90
CA ASP A 498 -1.90 35.77 -10.80
C ASP A 498 -0.80 34.94 -10.12
N LEU A 499 -0.08 35.53 -9.15
CA LEU A 499 0.94 34.83 -8.37
C LEU A 499 0.36 33.81 -7.39
N THR A 500 -0.93 33.96 -7.05
CA THR A 500 -1.65 33.11 -6.09
C THR A 500 -2.47 31.99 -6.74
N LYS A 501 -2.60 31.99 -8.07
CA LYS A 501 -3.30 30.94 -8.84
C LYS A 501 -2.61 29.58 -8.68
N GLU A 502 -3.37 28.50 -8.82
CA GLU A 502 -2.82 27.15 -8.67
C GLU A 502 -1.72 26.83 -9.70
N ASP A 503 -1.91 27.31 -10.93
CA ASP A 503 -1.00 27.27 -12.07
C ASP A 503 -0.22 28.58 -12.24
N GLY A 504 -0.24 29.45 -11.22
CA GLY A 504 0.52 30.70 -11.21
C GLY A 504 2.01 30.46 -11.43
N PRO A 505 2.78 31.46 -11.85
CA PRO A 505 4.10 31.21 -12.44
C PRO A 505 5.15 30.71 -11.44
N LEU A 506 4.94 30.96 -10.13
CA LEU A 506 5.75 30.39 -9.07
C LEU A 506 5.54 28.87 -8.90
N SER A 507 4.44 28.29 -9.40
CA SER A 507 4.10 26.87 -9.29
C SER A 507 5.15 25.93 -9.89
N SER A 508 5.96 26.44 -10.84
CA SER A 508 7.06 25.71 -11.47
C SER A 508 8.42 25.92 -10.79
N VAL A 509 8.51 26.81 -9.79
CA VAL A 509 9.75 27.24 -9.14
C VAL A 509 10.08 26.35 -7.94
N PRO A 510 11.27 25.73 -7.87
CA PRO A 510 11.72 25.04 -6.65
C PRO A 510 11.92 26.01 -5.48
N MET A 511 11.68 25.55 -4.25
CA MET A 511 11.84 26.34 -3.01
C MET A 511 13.24 26.93 -2.86
N VAL A 512 14.28 26.21 -3.32
CA VAL A 512 15.67 26.71 -3.29
C VAL A 512 15.89 27.89 -4.23
N VAL A 513 15.23 27.90 -5.39
CA VAL A 513 15.28 29.02 -6.34
C VAL A 513 14.49 30.20 -5.77
N LEU A 514 13.30 29.95 -5.23
CA LEU A 514 12.50 30.98 -4.57
C LEU A 514 13.27 31.67 -3.44
N ARG A 515 13.99 30.94 -2.59
CA ARG A 515 14.86 31.54 -1.55
C ARG A 515 15.94 32.44 -2.14
N SER A 516 16.56 32.03 -3.25
CA SER A 516 17.59 32.82 -3.94
C SER A 516 17.00 34.13 -4.46
N LEU A 517 15.81 34.07 -5.05
CA LEU A 517 15.07 35.24 -5.57
C LEU A 517 14.61 36.18 -4.45
N LEU A 518 14.04 35.64 -3.37
CA LEU A 518 13.64 36.43 -2.20
C LEU A 518 14.86 37.11 -1.54
N ARG A 519 15.99 36.41 -1.45
CA ARG A 519 17.25 36.99 -0.95
C ARG A 519 17.71 38.15 -1.84
N TRP A 520 17.70 37.95 -3.15
CA TRP A 520 18.09 38.99 -4.11
C TRP A 520 17.29 40.27 -3.91
N ILE A 521 15.96 40.16 -3.76
CA ILE A 521 15.10 41.32 -3.48
C ILE A 521 15.47 41.99 -2.16
N SER A 522 15.73 41.22 -1.11
CA SER A 522 16.02 41.77 0.21
C SER A 522 17.43 42.38 0.35
N THR A 523 18.38 42.00 -0.50
CA THR A 523 19.81 42.34 -0.29
C THR A 523 20.50 42.96 -1.51
N GLY A 524 19.86 42.99 -2.69
CA GLY A 524 20.50 43.40 -3.94
C GLY A 524 21.57 42.41 -4.45
N SER A 525 21.73 41.26 -3.80
CA SER A 525 22.72 40.23 -4.15
C SER A 525 22.02 38.90 -4.40
N LEU A 526 22.14 38.40 -5.64
CA LEU A 526 21.61 37.11 -6.05
C LEU A 526 22.67 36.04 -5.78
N ARG A 527 22.35 35.09 -4.90
CA ARG A 527 23.25 33.99 -4.51
C ARG A 527 22.60 32.65 -4.77
N TYR A 528 23.35 31.71 -5.38
CA TYR A 528 22.85 30.38 -5.69
C TYR A 528 23.98 29.36 -5.94
N LEU A 529 23.62 28.06 -5.95
CA LEU A 529 24.51 26.97 -6.35
C LEU A 529 24.52 26.80 -7.88
N ARG A 530 25.67 26.51 -8.49
CA ARG A 530 25.85 26.47 -9.96
C ARG A 530 24.86 25.52 -10.65
N LYS A 531 24.45 24.42 -10.01
CA LYS A 531 23.42 23.51 -10.52
C LYS A 531 22.03 24.14 -10.76
N ASN A 532 21.76 25.29 -10.14
CA ASN A 532 20.50 26.02 -10.28
C ASN A 532 20.55 27.12 -11.35
N THR A 533 21.69 27.33 -12.02
CA THR A 533 21.90 28.42 -12.99
C THR A 533 20.79 28.49 -14.03
N LYS A 534 20.47 27.39 -14.71
CA LYS A 534 19.41 27.35 -15.74
C LYS A 534 18.04 27.79 -15.22
N ALA A 535 17.69 27.39 -13.99
CA ALA A 535 16.42 27.74 -13.37
C ALA A 535 16.39 29.17 -12.81
N ILE A 536 17.55 29.81 -12.62
CA ILE A 536 17.65 31.21 -12.19
C ILE A 536 17.71 32.15 -13.40
N LEU A 537 18.42 31.76 -14.46
CA LEU A 537 18.50 32.52 -15.70
C LEU A 537 17.13 32.66 -16.38
N SER A 538 16.24 31.67 -16.26
CA SER A 538 14.86 31.81 -16.74
C SER A 538 14.03 32.85 -15.96
N TRP A 539 14.58 33.42 -14.88
CA TRP A 539 13.99 34.47 -14.04
C TRP A 539 14.85 35.75 -13.97
N GLN A 540 15.98 35.81 -14.69
CA GLN A 540 16.75 37.04 -14.89
C GLN A 540 16.22 37.80 -16.12
N PRO A 541 16.25 39.15 -16.11
CA PRO A 541 15.76 40.00 -17.20
C PRO A 541 16.25 39.61 -18.59
#